data_AF-A0A4Q3N163-F1
#
_entry.id   AF-A0A4Q3N163-F1
#
_cell.length_a   1.000
_cell.length_b   1.000
_cell.length_c   1.000
_cell.angle_alpha   90.00
_cell.angle_beta   90.00
_cell.angle_gamma   90.00
#
_symmetry.space_group_name_H-M   'P 1'
#
loop_
_entity.id
_entity.type
_entity.pdbx_description
1 polymer ?
#
loop_
_entity_poly.entity_id
_entity_poly.type
_entity_poly.pdbx_seq_one_letter_code
_entity_poly.pdbx_strand_id
1 'polypeptide(L)'
;HGDHAQLPQVHGWVGIQVALDVVLFILCVMGGRVIPMFTNNGVPGAQAKRQPWVEKAALGSVLALLAADVLRLPAPILVAVAAAGALAHLARWLLWQPWTTLRTPLVWVLHLAYLWIPVHLALRGFAAAGWMATSPAAHALTVGAVGGLIIGMMTRTARGHTGRPLRADGRDVTAFVLVALAAFVRVLGPVVAPAWMLQAILVSAVLWSAGFAVYFVAYWNVLTRPRLDGKPG
;
A
#
# COMPACT_ATOMS: atom_id res chain seq x y z
N HIS A 1 -35.02 25.53 -31.21
CA HIS A 1 -33.64 25.66 -30.68
C HIS A 1 -33.56 24.82 -29.42
N GLY A 2 -32.92 23.66 -29.49
CA GLY A 2 -32.77 22.77 -28.34
C GLY A 2 -31.48 23.09 -27.61
N ASP A 3 -31.60 23.57 -26.38
CA ASP A 3 -30.51 23.65 -25.42
C ASP A 3 -30.07 22.23 -25.07
N HIS A 4 -29.05 21.74 -25.78
CA HIS A 4 -28.29 20.60 -25.31
C HIS A 4 -27.51 21.05 -24.08
N ALA A 5 -28.09 20.79 -22.90
CA ALA A 5 -27.38 20.84 -21.63
C ALA A 5 -26.09 20.01 -21.79
N GLN A 6 -24.97 20.70 -21.97
CA GLN A 6 -23.66 20.07 -22.01
C GLN A 6 -23.43 19.48 -20.61
N LEU A 7 -23.67 18.17 -20.49
CA LEU A 7 -23.27 17.43 -19.30
C LEU A 7 -21.81 17.78 -19.01
N PRO A 8 -21.47 18.22 -17.79
CA PRO A 8 -20.09 18.59 -17.48
C PRO A 8 -19.22 17.39 -17.79
N GLN A 9 -18.31 17.53 -18.77
CA GLN A 9 -17.39 16.46 -19.13
C GLN A 9 -16.50 16.17 -17.92
N VAL A 10 -16.86 15.15 -17.16
CA VAL A 10 -16.04 14.65 -16.07
C VAL A 10 -14.87 13.95 -16.75
N HIS A 11 -13.74 14.66 -16.88
CA HIS A 11 -12.52 14.09 -17.42
C HIS A 11 -12.19 12.79 -16.66
N GLY A 12 -12.07 11.65 -17.37
CA GLY A 12 -11.94 10.32 -16.76
C GLY A 12 -10.78 10.19 -15.76
N TRP A 13 -9.76 11.05 -15.88
CA TRP A 13 -8.65 11.19 -14.94
C TRP A 13 -9.08 11.58 -13.52
N VAL A 14 -10.14 12.37 -13.36
CA VAL A 14 -10.69 12.73 -12.03
C VAL A 14 -11.30 11.52 -11.35
N GLY A 15 -12.03 10.69 -12.10
CA GLY A 15 -12.62 9.45 -11.58
C GLY A 15 -11.56 8.47 -11.07
N ILE A 16 -10.44 8.35 -11.78
CA ILE A 16 -9.32 7.50 -11.35
C ILE A 16 -8.72 7.99 -10.03
N GLN A 17 -8.47 9.30 -9.89
CA GLN A 17 -7.86 9.84 -8.66
C GLN A 17 -8.78 9.68 -7.45
N VAL A 18 -10.07 10.01 -7.60
CA VAL A 18 -11.06 9.80 -6.53
C VAL A 18 -11.14 8.33 -6.12
N ALA A 19 -11.10 7.39 -7.06
CA ALA A 19 -11.07 5.97 -6.75
C ALA A 19 -9.81 5.56 -5.98
N LEU A 20 -8.64 6.08 -6.37
CA LEU A 20 -7.39 5.84 -5.65
C LEU A 20 -7.43 6.39 -4.23
N ASP A 21 -8.04 7.56 -4.00
CA ASP A 21 -8.18 8.14 -2.66
C ASP A 21 -9.13 7.34 -1.76
N VAL A 22 -10.22 6.81 -2.34
CA VAL A 22 -11.12 5.91 -1.62
C VAL A 22 -10.39 4.62 -1.24
N VAL A 23 -9.64 4.03 -2.17
CA VAL A 23 -8.79 2.85 -1.88
C VAL A 23 -7.78 3.17 -0.79
N LEU A 24 -7.07 4.29 -0.89
CA LEU A 24 -6.13 4.76 0.11
C LEU A 24 -6.80 4.89 1.49
N PHE A 25 -7.99 5.50 1.56
CA PHE A 25 -8.72 5.64 2.82
C PHE A 25 -9.04 4.28 3.45
N ILE A 26 -9.54 3.32 2.65
CA ILE A 26 -9.82 1.96 3.11
C ILE A 26 -8.55 1.29 3.65
N LEU A 27 -7.41 1.38 2.93
CA LEU A 27 -6.13 0.85 3.39
C LEU A 27 -5.67 1.50 4.70
N CYS A 28 -5.83 2.81 4.82
CA CYS A 28 -5.43 3.57 6.02
C CYS A 28 -6.26 3.20 7.25
N VAL A 29 -7.56 2.94 7.08
CA VAL A 29 -8.45 2.47 8.16
C VAL A 29 -8.12 1.04 8.55
N MET A 30 -8.02 0.14 7.57
CA MET A 30 -7.77 -1.29 7.80
C MET A 30 -6.36 -1.53 8.35
N GLY A 31 -5.34 -1.00 7.69
CA GLY A 31 -3.93 -1.11 8.12
C GLY A 31 -3.71 -0.52 9.50
N GLY A 32 -4.39 0.59 9.81
CA GLY A 32 -4.39 1.23 11.12
C GLY A 32 -4.82 0.39 12.31
N ARG A 33 -5.64 -0.63 12.06
CA ARG A 33 -6.12 -1.57 13.07
C ARG A 33 -5.29 -2.85 13.04
N VAL A 34 -5.07 -3.37 11.84
CA VAL A 34 -4.51 -4.71 11.61
C VAL A 34 -3.01 -4.76 11.85
N ILE A 35 -2.26 -3.77 11.39
CA ILE A 35 -0.78 -3.76 11.49
C ILE A 35 -0.30 -3.68 12.94
N PRO A 36 -0.73 -2.71 13.77
CA PRO A 36 -0.31 -2.67 15.18
C PRO A 36 -0.79 -3.89 15.97
N MET A 37 -1.98 -4.43 15.65
CA MET A 37 -2.48 -5.67 16.27
C MET A 37 -1.61 -6.88 15.93
N PHE A 38 -1.25 -7.08 14.66
CA PHE A 38 -0.34 -8.17 14.27
C PHE A 38 1.08 -7.99 14.77
N THR A 39 1.52 -6.75 14.95
CA THR A 39 2.81 -6.44 15.56
C THR A 39 2.84 -6.88 17.01
N ASN A 40 1.88 -6.41 17.82
CA ASN A 40 1.81 -6.76 19.24
C ASN A 40 1.51 -8.25 19.48
N ASN A 41 0.76 -8.90 18.60
CA ASN A 41 0.43 -10.33 18.74
C ASN A 41 1.54 -11.26 18.19
N GLY A 42 2.31 -10.79 17.21
CA GLY A 42 3.27 -11.62 16.45
C GLY A 42 4.74 -11.38 16.78
N VAL A 43 5.07 -10.32 17.53
CA VAL A 43 6.45 -9.96 17.87
C VAL A 43 6.58 -9.84 19.38
N PRO A 44 7.30 -10.77 20.05
CA PRO A 44 7.52 -10.71 21.49
C PRO A 44 8.15 -9.38 21.92
N GLY A 45 7.53 -8.71 22.90
CA GLY A 45 8.02 -7.45 23.45
C GLY A 45 7.74 -6.21 22.59
N ALA A 46 7.07 -6.34 21.45
CA ALA A 46 6.67 -5.16 20.67
C ALA A 46 5.62 -4.31 21.42
N GLN A 47 5.72 -3.00 21.25
CA GLN A 47 4.88 -2.02 21.91
C GLN A 47 4.30 -1.04 20.88
N ALA A 48 3.68 -1.58 19.83
CA ALA A 48 3.02 -0.76 18.81
C ALA A 48 1.85 0.01 19.43
N LYS A 49 1.90 1.34 19.37
CA LYS A 49 0.95 2.25 19.99
C LYS A 49 0.05 2.91 18.96
N ARG A 50 -1.17 3.26 19.39
CA ARG A 50 -2.12 4.07 18.62
C ARG A 50 -2.45 5.32 19.42
N GLN A 51 -1.95 6.47 18.98
CA GLN A 51 -2.26 7.75 19.62
C GLN A 51 -3.48 8.39 18.94
N PRO A 52 -4.55 8.74 19.69
CA PRO A 52 -5.80 9.21 19.09
C PRO A 52 -5.65 10.41 18.15
N TRP A 53 -4.79 11.36 18.48
CA TRP A 53 -4.57 12.56 17.66
C TRP A 53 -3.84 12.24 16.35
N VAL A 54 -2.85 11.32 16.36
CA VAL A 54 -2.16 10.85 15.14
C VAL A 54 -3.12 10.08 14.25
N GLU A 55 -3.97 9.22 14.83
CA GLU A 55 -4.97 8.47 14.07
C GLU A 55 -5.98 9.41 13.37
N LYS A 56 -6.44 10.46 14.07
CA LYS A 56 -7.31 11.50 13.51
C LYS A 56 -6.61 12.30 12.42
N ALA A 57 -5.37 12.72 12.65
CA ALA A 57 -4.59 13.49 11.67
C ALA A 57 -4.35 12.68 10.39
N ALA A 58 -3.91 11.42 10.52
CA ALA A 58 -3.67 10.53 9.40
C ALA A 58 -4.94 10.31 8.56
N LEU A 59 -6.03 9.84 9.18
CA LEU A 59 -7.28 9.58 8.45
C LEU A 59 -7.95 10.86 7.93
N GLY A 60 -7.93 11.93 8.72
CA GLY A 60 -8.47 13.23 8.34
C GLY A 60 -7.73 13.85 7.15
N SER A 61 -6.41 13.68 7.06
CA SER A 61 -5.61 14.17 5.92
C SER A 61 -6.01 13.50 4.61
N VAL A 62 -6.30 12.20 4.61
CA VAL A 62 -6.75 11.47 3.41
C VAL A 62 -8.15 11.90 2.99
N LEU A 63 -9.05 12.12 3.96
CA LEU A 63 -10.39 12.66 3.64
C LEU A 63 -10.33 14.10 3.13
N ALA A 64 -9.47 14.93 3.70
CA ALA A 64 -9.25 16.29 3.23
C ALA A 64 -8.67 16.30 1.80
N LEU A 65 -7.79 15.36 1.49
CA LEU A 65 -7.21 15.19 0.16
C LEU A 65 -8.28 14.78 -0.86
N LEU A 66 -9.08 13.75 -0.53
CA LEU A 66 -10.23 13.33 -1.32
C LEU A 66 -11.19 14.50 -1.59
N ALA A 67 -11.53 15.27 -0.55
CA ALA A 67 -12.39 16.44 -0.68
C ALA A 67 -11.74 17.51 -1.57
N ALA A 68 -10.43 17.72 -1.46
CA ALA A 68 -9.70 18.67 -2.29
C ALA A 68 -9.74 18.26 -3.78
N ASP A 69 -9.65 16.98 -4.11
CA ASP A 69 -9.76 16.50 -5.50
C ASP A 69 -11.18 16.61 -6.04
N VAL A 70 -12.19 16.22 -5.24
CA VAL A 70 -13.61 16.33 -5.63
C VAL A 70 -14.01 17.78 -5.88
N LEU A 71 -13.58 18.69 -5.00
CA LEU A 71 -13.86 20.12 -5.10
C LEU A 71 -12.92 20.85 -6.07
N ARG A 72 -11.94 20.15 -6.66
CA ARG A 72 -10.93 20.69 -7.58
C ARG A 72 -10.20 21.90 -6.99
N LEU A 73 -9.77 21.78 -5.75
CA LEU A 73 -9.04 22.82 -5.05
C LEU A 73 -7.67 23.08 -5.72
N PRO A 74 -7.15 24.32 -5.61
CA PRO A 74 -5.90 24.69 -6.26
C PRO A 74 -4.70 23.90 -5.71
N ALA A 75 -3.67 23.76 -6.56
CA ALA A 75 -2.47 22.97 -6.28
C ALA A 75 -1.80 23.23 -4.92
N PRO A 76 -1.65 24.48 -4.42
CA PRO A 76 -1.05 24.73 -3.10
C PRO A 76 -1.77 24.04 -1.95
N ILE A 77 -3.10 23.90 -2.03
CA ILE A 77 -3.89 23.20 -1.01
C ILE A 77 -3.61 21.69 -1.08
N LEU A 78 -3.58 21.11 -2.27
CA LEU A 78 -3.24 19.69 -2.46
C LEU A 78 -1.83 19.38 -1.93
N VAL A 79 -0.85 20.24 -2.20
CA VAL A 79 0.52 20.12 -1.69
C VAL A 79 0.53 20.13 -0.16
N ALA A 80 -0.13 21.11 0.46
CA ALA A 80 -0.16 21.25 1.91
C ALA A 80 -0.83 20.05 2.60
N VAL A 81 -1.99 19.61 2.09
CA VAL A 81 -2.73 18.47 2.64
C VAL A 81 -1.97 17.16 2.45
N ALA A 82 -1.38 16.95 1.28
CA ALA A 82 -0.58 15.75 1.00
C ALA A 82 0.69 15.68 1.87
N ALA A 83 1.37 16.82 2.07
CA ALA A 83 2.54 16.90 2.95
C ALA A 83 2.17 16.63 4.42
N ALA A 84 1.10 17.25 4.92
CA ALA A 84 0.59 17.00 6.28
C ALA A 84 0.19 15.52 6.45
N GLY A 85 -0.45 14.93 5.45
CA GLY A 85 -0.81 13.52 5.47
C GLY A 85 0.41 12.59 5.46
N ALA A 86 1.42 12.87 4.63
CA ALA A 86 2.65 12.10 4.60
C ALA A 86 3.34 12.08 5.99
N LEU A 87 3.44 13.24 6.64
CA LEU A 87 4.01 13.36 7.98
C LEU A 87 3.16 12.63 9.04
N ALA A 88 1.84 12.78 9.00
CA ALA A 88 0.94 12.10 9.94
C ALA A 88 1.01 10.57 9.80
N HIS A 89 1.04 10.05 8.57
CA HIS A 89 1.18 8.63 8.29
C HIS A 89 2.56 8.08 8.65
N LEU A 90 3.63 8.86 8.46
CA LEU A 90 4.96 8.47 8.90
C LEU A 90 5.04 8.41 10.43
N ALA A 91 4.54 9.43 11.14
CA ALA A 91 4.47 9.43 12.59
C ALA A 91 3.66 8.22 13.11
N ARG A 92 2.51 7.94 12.49
CA ARG A 92 1.68 6.77 12.79
C ARG A 92 2.44 5.46 12.63
N TRP A 93 3.18 5.31 11.54
CA TRP A 93 3.97 4.12 11.25
C TRP A 93 5.12 3.93 12.25
N LEU A 94 5.81 5.02 12.64
CA LEU A 94 6.87 5.00 13.66
C LEU A 94 6.37 4.56 15.03
N LEU A 95 5.15 4.96 15.42
CA LEU A 95 4.50 4.51 16.67
C LEU A 95 4.27 3.00 16.70
N TRP A 96 4.27 2.33 15.54
CA TRP A 96 4.12 0.88 15.45
C TRP A 96 5.45 0.12 15.51
N GLN A 97 6.58 0.80 15.69
CA GLN A 97 7.91 0.21 15.89
C GLN A 97 8.32 -0.82 14.80
N PRO A 98 8.32 -0.46 13.51
CA PRO A 98 8.61 -1.37 12.39
C PRO A 98 9.95 -2.11 12.53
N TRP A 99 10.97 -1.50 13.14
CA TRP A 99 12.28 -2.10 13.37
C TRP A 99 12.26 -3.33 14.28
N THR A 100 11.24 -3.48 15.12
CA THR A 100 11.08 -4.67 15.98
C THR A 100 10.64 -5.91 15.17
N THR A 101 10.12 -5.70 13.96
CA THR A 101 9.46 -6.74 13.16
C THR A 101 10.39 -7.47 12.19
N LEU A 102 11.67 -7.08 12.10
CA LEU A 102 12.63 -7.56 11.09
C LEU A 102 12.82 -9.09 11.07
N ARG A 103 12.62 -9.75 12.22
CA ARG A 103 12.73 -11.22 12.35
C ARG A 103 11.41 -11.96 12.10
N THR A 104 10.31 -11.25 11.84
CA THR A 104 8.97 -11.81 11.66
C THR A 104 8.40 -11.42 10.30
N PRO A 105 8.64 -12.21 9.23
CA PRO A 105 8.30 -11.79 7.87
C PRO A 105 6.84 -11.52 7.58
N LEU A 106 5.94 -12.26 8.21
CA LEU A 106 4.50 -12.01 8.11
C LEU A 106 4.07 -10.65 8.67
N VAL A 107 4.92 -9.99 9.46
CA VAL A 107 4.66 -8.68 10.05
C VAL A 107 5.43 -7.59 9.31
N TRP A 108 6.74 -7.76 9.06
CA TRP A 108 7.51 -6.69 8.40
C TRP A 108 7.01 -6.38 6.99
N VAL A 109 6.48 -7.37 6.25
CA VAL A 109 5.90 -7.13 4.92
C VAL A 109 4.74 -6.13 4.97
N LEU A 110 3.93 -6.16 6.02
CA LEU A 110 2.81 -5.24 6.21
C LEU A 110 3.29 -3.83 6.56
N HIS A 111 4.35 -3.71 7.36
CA HIS A 111 4.98 -2.42 7.63
C HIS A 111 5.62 -1.83 6.39
N LEU A 112 6.31 -2.65 5.59
CA LEU A 112 6.92 -2.21 4.35
C LEU A 112 5.86 -1.75 3.35
N ALA A 113 4.76 -2.50 3.23
CA ALA A 113 3.64 -2.10 2.39
C ALA A 113 3.00 -0.79 2.89
N TYR A 114 2.81 -0.63 4.19
CA TYR A 114 2.25 0.61 4.74
C TYR A 114 3.17 1.82 4.56
N LEU A 115 4.49 1.63 4.59
CA LEU A 115 5.46 2.71 4.36
C LEU A 115 5.30 3.36 2.97
N TRP A 116 4.75 2.63 1.99
CA TRP A 116 4.42 3.22 0.69
C TRP A 116 3.28 4.24 0.73
N ILE A 117 2.45 4.29 1.79
CA ILE A 117 1.40 5.30 1.94
C ILE A 117 1.96 6.71 2.15
N PRO A 118 2.82 6.98 3.16
CA PRO A 118 3.42 8.31 3.29
C PRO A 118 4.31 8.64 2.08
N VAL A 119 4.95 7.65 1.43
CA VAL A 119 5.68 7.86 0.17
C VAL A 119 4.74 8.28 -0.96
N HIS A 120 3.60 7.61 -1.13
CA HIS A 120 2.57 7.99 -2.09
C HIS A 120 2.11 9.43 -1.87
N LEU A 121 1.79 9.80 -0.63
CA LEU A 121 1.34 11.15 -0.29
C LEU A 121 2.41 12.20 -0.58
N ALA A 122 3.68 11.93 -0.26
CA ALA A 122 4.78 12.84 -0.59
C ALA A 122 4.94 13.01 -2.11
N LEU A 123 4.94 11.91 -2.87
CA LEU A 123 5.02 11.95 -4.34
C LEU A 123 3.81 12.66 -4.96
N ARG A 124 2.62 12.51 -4.37
CA ARG A 124 1.40 13.20 -4.79
C ARG A 124 1.52 14.71 -4.58
N GLY A 125 2.09 15.14 -3.46
CA GLY A 125 2.43 16.53 -3.20
C GLY A 125 3.42 17.08 -4.23
N PHE A 126 4.49 16.35 -4.53
CA PHE A 126 5.46 16.77 -5.56
C PHE A 126 4.84 16.85 -6.96
N ALA A 127 3.96 15.92 -7.31
CA ALA A 127 3.24 15.98 -8.58
C ALA A 127 2.28 17.18 -8.64
N ALA A 128 1.55 17.48 -7.55
CA ALA A 128 0.70 18.66 -7.47
C ALA A 128 1.49 19.97 -7.55
N ALA A 129 2.72 20.00 -7.04
CA ALA A 129 3.65 21.12 -7.17
C ALA A 129 4.26 21.25 -8.58
N GLY A 130 4.01 20.30 -9.49
CA GLY A 130 4.58 20.28 -10.83
C GLY A 130 6.04 19.82 -10.90
N TRP A 131 6.58 19.23 -9.82
CA TRP A 131 7.99 18.80 -9.76
C TRP A 131 8.24 17.43 -10.40
N MET A 132 7.20 16.62 -10.59
CA MET A 132 7.29 15.32 -11.23
C MET A 132 5.97 14.87 -11.84
N ALA A 133 6.01 13.80 -12.64
CA ALA A 133 4.82 13.16 -13.17
C ALA A 133 3.95 12.56 -12.04
N THR A 134 2.66 12.37 -12.31
CA THR A 134 1.69 11.77 -11.36
C THR A 134 1.83 10.24 -11.23
N SER A 135 2.40 9.58 -12.25
CA SER A 135 2.50 8.11 -12.33
C SER A 135 3.25 7.45 -11.15
N PRO A 136 4.41 7.95 -10.69
CA PRO A 136 5.11 7.38 -9.53
C PRO A 136 4.24 7.35 -8.26
N ALA A 137 3.45 8.39 -7.99
CA ALA A 137 2.55 8.42 -6.84
C ALA A 137 1.49 7.31 -6.94
N ALA A 138 0.85 7.16 -8.11
CA ALA A 138 -0.13 6.10 -8.31
C ALA A 138 0.46 4.70 -8.14
N HIS A 139 1.70 4.46 -8.59
CA HIS A 139 2.37 3.17 -8.42
C HIS A 139 2.91 2.91 -7.02
N ALA A 140 3.27 3.95 -6.26
CA ALA A 140 3.56 3.80 -4.83
C ALA A 140 2.34 3.24 -4.08
N LEU A 141 1.14 3.76 -4.38
CA LEU A 141 -0.10 3.24 -3.79
C LEU A 141 -0.46 1.85 -4.31
N THR A 142 -0.48 1.65 -5.62
CA THR A 142 -1.03 0.42 -6.24
C THR A 142 -0.05 -0.75 -6.22
N VAL A 143 1.21 -0.55 -6.60
CA VAL A 143 2.22 -1.63 -6.63
C VAL A 143 2.83 -1.81 -5.24
N GLY A 144 3.17 -0.69 -4.57
CA GLY A 144 3.79 -0.70 -3.25
C GLY A 144 2.82 -1.07 -2.13
N ALA A 145 1.86 -0.20 -1.83
CA ALA A 145 0.98 -0.39 -0.69
C ALA A 145 -0.05 -1.51 -0.91
N VAL A 146 -0.85 -1.45 -1.98
CA VAL A 146 -1.87 -2.46 -2.27
C VAL A 146 -1.22 -3.82 -2.54
N GLY A 147 -0.26 -3.89 -3.47
CA GLY A 147 0.44 -5.14 -3.80
C GLY A 147 1.11 -5.80 -2.58
N GLY A 148 1.84 -5.01 -1.78
CA GLY A 148 2.49 -5.50 -0.56
C GLY A 148 1.51 -5.97 0.52
N LEU A 149 0.41 -5.23 0.74
CA LEU A 149 -0.62 -5.63 1.70
C LEU A 149 -1.35 -6.90 1.24
N ILE A 150 -1.67 -7.01 -0.05
CA ILE A 150 -2.32 -8.20 -0.62
C ILE A 150 -1.45 -9.43 -0.39
N ILE A 151 -0.18 -9.42 -0.80
CA ILE A 151 0.67 -10.60 -0.69
C ILE A 151 0.90 -11.00 0.78
N GLY A 152 1.11 -10.02 1.66
CA GLY A 152 1.30 -10.25 3.10
C GLY A 152 0.05 -10.80 3.78
N MET A 153 -1.10 -10.18 3.52
CA MET A 153 -2.38 -10.61 4.11
C MET A 153 -2.84 -11.95 3.57
N MET A 154 -2.72 -12.19 2.26
CA MET A 154 -3.07 -13.48 1.66
C MET A 154 -2.26 -14.63 2.28
N THR A 155 -0.94 -14.45 2.43
CA THR A 155 -0.04 -15.43 3.05
C THR A 155 -0.43 -15.75 4.49
N ARG A 156 -0.71 -14.71 5.29
CA ARG A 156 -1.12 -14.87 6.68
C ARG A 156 -2.49 -15.56 6.78
N THR A 157 -3.47 -15.10 6.00
CA THR A 157 -4.84 -15.64 5.97
C THR A 157 -4.83 -17.10 5.53
N ALA A 158 -4.10 -17.43 4.46
CA ALA A 158 -3.96 -18.80 3.99
C ALA A 158 -3.40 -19.72 5.08
N ARG A 159 -2.33 -19.34 5.78
CA ARG A 159 -1.79 -20.15 6.89
C ARG A 159 -2.77 -20.27 8.06
N GLY A 160 -3.39 -19.15 8.46
CA GLY A 160 -4.33 -19.12 9.59
C GLY A 160 -5.58 -19.98 9.36
N HIS A 161 -6.16 -19.92 8.16
CA HIS A 161 -7.34 -20.71 7.81
C HIS A 161 -7.02 -22.15 7.40
N THR A 162 -5.77 -22.50 7.12
CA THR A 162 -5.36 -23.90 6.85
C THR A 162 -4.83 -24.64 8.09
N GLY A 163 -4.90 -24.00 9.27
CA GLY A 163 -4.39 -24.58 10.53
C GLY A 163 -2.86 -24.68 10.59
N ARG A 164 -2.14 -23.98 9.70
CA ARG A 164 -0.68 -24.03 9.64
C ARG A 164 -0.05 -23.04 10.61
N PRO A 165 1.17 -23.30 11.10
CA PRO A 165 1.91 -22.34 11.89
C PRO A 165 2.03 -20.99 11.18
N LEU A 166 1.79 -19.90 11.90
CA LEU A 166 1.93 -18.52 11.42
C LEU A 166 3.42 -18.11 11.37
N ARG A 167 4.20 -18.89 10.62
CA ARG A 167 5.63 -18.67 10.39
C ARG A 167 5.87 -18.70 8.89
N ALA A 168 6.40 -17.60 8.37
CA ALA A 168 6.82 -17.52 6.98
C ALA A 168 8.02 -18.42 6.71
N ASP A 169 8.03 -19.07 5.56
CA ASP A 169 9.19 -19.81 5.05
C ASP A 169 9.92 -19.03 3.94
N GLY A 170 10.94 -19.65 3.33
CA GLY A 170 11.75 -19.00 2.30
C GLY A 170 10.95 -18.61 1.04
N ARG A 171 9.86 -19.33 0.71
CA ARG A 171 9.04 -19.03 -0.48
C ARG A 171 8.20 -17.78 -0.22
N ASP A 172 7.63 -17.68 0.97
CA ASP A 172 6.87 -16.49 1.40
C ASP A 172 7.76 -15.24 1.36
N VAL A 173 8.96 -15.34 1.96
CA VAL A 173 9.93 -14.23 1.97
C VAL A 173 10.35 -13.85 0.55
N THR A 174 10.59 -14.83 -0.32
CA THR A 174 10.92 -14.58 -1.72
C THR A 174 9.81 -13.82 -2.44
N ALA A 175 8.55 -14.23 -2.26
CA ALA A 175 7.40 -13.54 -2.83
C ALA A 175 7.31 -12.08 -2.32
N PHE A 176 7.49 -11.86 -1.02
CA PHE A 176 7.46 -10.52 -0.42
C PHE A 176 8.55 -9.62 -0.96
N VAL A 177 9.79 -10.13 -1.06
CA VAL A 177 10.93 -9.38 -1.57
C VAL A 177 10.76 -9.05 -3.05
N LEU A 178 10.29 -9.99 -3.87
CA LEU A 178 10.04 -9.76 -5.29
C LEU A 178 9.00 -8.65 -5.52
N VAL A 179 7.88 -8.69 -4.79
CA VAL A 179 6.84 -7.63 -4.87
C VAL A 179 7.38 -6.28 -4.37
N ALA A 180 8.16 -6.27 -3.29
CA ALA A 180 8.77 -5.05 -2.77
C ALA A 180 9.78 -4.42 -3.76
N LEU A 181 10.64 -5.25 -4.36
CA LEU A 181 11.59 -4.81 -5.39
C LEU A 181 10.85 -4.30 -6.64
N ALA A 182 9.76 -4.96 -7.04
CA ALA A 182 8.94 -4.50 -8.15
C ALA A 182 8.38 -3.09 -7.91
N ALA A 183 7.90 -2.79 -6.69
CA ALA A 183 7.43 -1.47 -6.30
C ALA A 183 8.57 -0.44 -6.32
N PHE A 184 9.74 -0.80 -5.75
CA PHE A 184 10.91 0.07 -5.72
C PHE A 184 11.35 0.47 -7.13
N VAL A 185 11.52 -0.51 -8.02
CA VAL A 185 11.91 -0.28 -9.43
C VAL A 185 10.83 0.55 -10.15
N ARG A 186 9.54 0.24 -9.95
CA ARG A 186 8.44 0.93 -10.63
C ARG A 186 8.37 2.42 -10.31
N VAL A 187 8.61 2.75 -9.03
CA VAL A 187 8.44 4.11 -8.52
C VAL A 187 9.72 4.92 -8.71
N LEU A 188 10.87 4.38 -8.32
CA LEU A 188 12.12 5.14 -8.34
C LEU A 188 12.85 5.09 -9.68
N GLY A 189 12.72 4.00 -10.45
CA GLY A 189 13.37 3.86 -11.75
C GLY A 189 13.07 5.03 -12.70
N PRO A 190 11.79 5.35 -12.98
CA PRO A 190 11.43 6.47 -13.83
C PRO A 190 11.80 7.85 -13.25
N VAL A 191 11.94 7.97 -11.93
CA VAL A 191 12.29 9.24 -11.26
C VAL A 191 13.78 9.53 -11.37
N VAL A 192 14.64 8.51 -11.17
CA VAL A 192 16.10 8.67 -11.15
C VAL A 192 16.71 8.53 -12.54
N ALA A 193 16.15 7.66 -13.39
CA ALA A 193 16.65 7.41 -14.75
C ALA A 193 15.49 7.39 -15.76
N PRO A 194 14.93 8.56 -16.12
CA PRO A 194 13.79 8.65 -17.05
C PRO A 194 14.06 7.99 -18.41
N ALA A 195 15.31 8.03 -18.88
CA ALA A 195 15.73 7.40 -20.14
C ALA A 195 15.57 5.85 -20.13
N TRP A 196 15.48 5.23 -18.95
CA TRP A 196 15.35 3.78 -18.77
C TRP A 196 13.93 3.39 -18.34
N MET A 197 12.95 4.27 -18.58
CA MET A 197 11.57 4.07 -18.13
C MET A 197 10.98 2.74 -18.61
N LEU A 198 11.17 2.37 -19.89
CA LEU A 198 10.63 1.13 -20.43
C LEU A 198 11.23 -0.11 -19.73
N GLN A 199 12.55 -0.10 -19.50
CA GLN A 199 13.27 -1.16 -18.81
C GLN A 199 12.80 -1.26 -17.36
N ALA A 200 12.60 -0.14 -16.67
CA ALA A 200 12.07 -0.12 -15.30
C ALA A 200 10.65 -0.71 -15.23
N ILE A 201 9.80 -0.41 -16.22
CA ILE A 201 8.46 -0.99 -16.34
C ILE A 201 8.54 -2.51 -16.52
N LEU A 202 9.34 -2.99 -17.48
CA LEU A 202 9.47 -4.42 -17.77
C LEU A 202 10.04 -5.20 -16.59
N VAL A 203 11.12 -4.70 -15.97
CA VAL A 203 11.73 -5.33 -14.79
C VAL A 203 10.74 -5.38 -13.63
N SER A 204 10.02 -4.28 -13.36
CA SER A 204 8.99 -4.27 -12.33
C SER A 204 7.88 -5.29 -12.62
N ALA A 205 7.40 -5.37 -13.86
CA ALA A 205 6.34 -6.31 -14.24
C ALA A 205 6.77 -7.76 -14.06
N VAL A 206 8.01 -8.10 -14.43
CA VAL A 206 8.59 -9.45 -14.24
C VAL A 206 8.72 -9.77 -12.76
N LEU A 207 9.30 -8.86 -11.96
CA LEU A 207 9.47 -9.06 -10.51
C LEU A 207 8.11 -9.26 -9.82
N TRP A 208 7.13 -8.42 -10.14
CA TRP A 208 5.79 -8.49 -9.56
C TRP A 208 5.10 -9.82 -9.91
N SER A 209 5.12 -10.17 -11.19
CA SER A 209 4.52 -11.42 -11.69
C SER A 209 5.18 -12.65 -11.07
N ALA A 210 6.52 -12.65 -10.96
CA ALA A 210 7.27 -13.72 -10.33
C ALA A 210 6.92 -13.86 -8.84
N GLY A 211 6.79 -12.76 -8.10
CA GLY A 211 6.41 -12.79 -6.69
C GLY A 211 5.05 -13.44 -6.45
N PHE A 212 4.04 -13.07 -7.24
CA PHE A 212 2.72 -13.69 -7.18
C PHE A 212 2.71 -15.13 -7.71
N ALA A 213 3.51 -15.46 -8.73
CA ALA A 213 3.66 -16.83 -9.21
C ALA A 213 4.27 -17.76 -8.15
N VAL A 214 5.30 -17.30 -7.42
CA VAL A 214 5.89 -18.04 -6.28
C VAL A 214 4.82 -18.34 -5.23
N TYR A 215 4.03 -17.33 -4.84
CA TYR A 215 2.91 -17.54 -3.92
C TYR A 215 1.90 -18.55 -4.45
N PHE A 216 1.46 -18.37 -5.70
CA PHE A 216 0.48 -19.24 -6.34
C PHE A 216 0.91 -20.72 -6.30
N VAL A 217 2.14 -21.01 -6.75
CA VAL A 217 2.69 -22.37 -6.74
C VAL A 217 2.84 -22.91 -5.32
N ALA A 218 3.32 -22.09 -4.38
CA ALA A 218 3.52 -22.51 -2.99
C ALA A 218 2.20 -22.82 -2.27
N TYR A 219 1.14 -22.06 -2.54
CA TYR A 219 -0.14 -22.15 -1.85
C TYR A 219 -1.22 -22.95 -2.58
N TRP A 220 -1.01 -23.32 -3.85
CA TRP A 220 -1.96 -24.15 -4.61
C TRP A 220 -2.39 -25.40 -3.84
N ASN A 221 -1.43 -26.24 -3.43
CA ASN A 221 -1.69 -27.46 -2.67
C ASN A 221 -2.14 -27.18 -1.23
N VAL A 222 -1.86 -26.00 -0.69
CA VAL A 222 -2.22 -25.61 0.67
C VAL A 222 -3.71 -25.27 0.76
N LEU A 223 -4.24 -24.63 -0.28
CA LEU A 223 -5.62 -24.15 -0.34
C LEU A 223 -6.59 -25.15 -0.99
N THR A 224 -6.07 -26.17 -1.68
CA THR A 224 -6.88 -27.21 -2.35
C THR A 224 -6.96 -28.52 -1.57
N ARG A 225 -6.31 -28.60 -0.41
CA ARG A 225 -6.32 -29.80 0.45
C ARG A 225 -7.03 -29.49 1.77
N PRO A 226 -7.64 -30.49 2.43
CA PRO A 226 -8.25 -30.31 3.74
C PRO A 226 -7.26 -29.71 4.74
N ARG A 227 -7.79 -28.93 5.66
CA ARG A 227 -7.02 -28.34 6.77
C ARG A 227 -6.22 -29.38 7.54
N LEU A 228 -5.03 -28.98 7.99
CA LEU A 228 -4.17 -29.85 8.81
C LEU A 228 -4.75 -30.12 10.21
N ASP A 229 -5.62 -29.24 10.71
CA ASP A 229 -6.25 -29.37 12.03
C ASP A 229 -7.60 -30.12 11.99
N GLY A 230 -8.00 -30.63 10.83
CA GLY A 230 -9.22 -31.44 10.65
C GLY A 230 -10.54 -30.67 10.84
N LYS A 231 -10.49 -29.34 11.01
CA LYS A 231 -11.69 -28.50 11.12
C LYS A 231 -12.31 -28.25 9.74
N PRO A 232 -13.58 -27.79 9.66
CA PRO A 232 -14.19 -27.40 8.39
C PRO A 232 -13.36 -26.32 7.68
N GLY A 233 -13.08 -26.55 6.39
CA GLY A 233 -12.33 -25.65 5.51
C GLY A 233 -11.21 -26.34 4.74
#